data_AF-A0A2D4L7I7-F1
#
_entry.id   AF-A0A2D4L7I7-F1
#
_cell.length_a   1.000
_cell.length_b   1.000
_cell.length_c   1.000
_cell.angle_alpha   90.00
_cell.angle_beta   90.00
_cell.angle_gamma   90.00
#
_symmetry.space_group_name_H-M   'P 1'
#
loop_
_entity.id
_entity.type
_entity.pdbx_description
1 polymer ?
#
loop_
_entity_poly.entity_id
_entity_poly.type
_entity_poly.pdbx_seq_one_letter_code
_entity_poly.pdbx_strand_id
1 'polypeptide(L)'
;VNTDFLLILLKGIQKQNRQLRLVLMSATGDNQRFSQYFGDCPVVKVPGFMYPVKEYYLEDIMSMVGRHRHYEIKQSDDECIVDLELIADLILQIDAHGEPGGILC
;
A
#
# COMPACT_ATOMS: atom_id res chain seq x y z
N VAL A 1 11.84 -11.98 -4.30
CA VAL A 1 12.97 -12.91 -4.53
C VAL A 1 13.29 -13.75 -3.30
N ASN A 2 13.78 -13.17 -2.20
CA ASN A 2 14.19 -13.96 -1.02
C ASN A 2 13.03 -14.73 -0.37
N THR A 3 11.87 -14.10 -0.24
CA THR A 3 10.66 -14.74 0.32
C THR A 3 10.17 -15.87 -0.58
N ASP A 4 10.19 -15.70 -1.91
CA ASP A 4 9.72 -16.71 -2.85
C ASP A 4 10.58 -17.98 -2.80
N PHE A 5 11.90 -17.80 -2.70
CA PHE A 5 12.83 -18.92 -2.53
C PHE A 5 12.59 -19.66 -1.19
N LEU A 6 12.38 -18.91 -0.11
CA LEU A 6 12.04 -19.48 1.20
C LEU A 6 10.75 -20.32 1.13
N LEU A 7 9.71 -19.84 0.44
CA LEU A 7 8.44 -20.57 0.29
C LEU A 7 8.61 -21.88 -0.48
N ILE A 8 9.52 -21.95 -1.46
CA ILE A 8 9.89 -23.19 -2.16
C ILE A 8 10.54 -24.18 -1.18
N LEU A 9 11.52 -23.73 -0.41
CA LEU A 9 12.21 -24.58 0.57
C LEU A 9 11.26 -25.09 1.66
N LEU A 10 10.43 -24.21 2.23
CA LEU A 10 9.46 -24.57 3.26
C LEU A 10 8.46 -25.61 2.77
N LYS A 11 7.98 -25.51 1.52
CA LYS A 11 7.12 -26.52 0.91
C LYS A 11 7.81 -27.88 0.78
N GLY A 12 9.11 -27.90 0.49
CA GLY A 12 9.92 -29.12 0.49
C GLY A 12 10.05 -29.74 1.88
N ILE A 13 10.40 -28.93 2.88
CA ILE A 13 10.58 -29.39 4.27
C ILE A 13 9.27 -29.88 4.87
N GLN A 14 8.13 -29.24 4.58
CA GLN A 14 6.82 -29.68 5.04
C GLN A 14 6.45 -31.09 4.56
N LYS A 15 6.93 -31.51 3.37
CA LYS A 15 6.75 -32.88 2.88
C LYS A 15 7.55 -33.89 3.70
N GLN A 16 8.75 -33.51 4.15
CA GLN A 16 9.65 -34.37 4.94
C GLN A 16 9.26 -34.42 6.42
N ASN A 17 8.83 -33.30 6.99
CA ASN A 17 8.42 -33.19 8.39
C ASN A 17 6.96 -32.75 8.52
N ARG A 18 6.07 -33.72 8.72
CA ARG A 18 4.63 -33.47 8.90
C ARG A 18 4.28 -32.80 10.24
N GLN A 19 5.22 -32.70 11.18
CA GLN A 19 5.00 -31.98 12.44
C GLN A 19 5.31 -30.47 12.34
N LEU A 20 5.96 -30.03 11.26
CA LEU A 20 6.24 -28.61 11.05
C LEU A 20 4.95 -27.84 10.77
N ARG A 21 4.66 -26.84 11.59
CA ARG A 21 3.52 -25.93 11.40
C ARG A 21 3.99 -24.63 10.76
N LEU A 22 3.40 -24.30 9.62
CA LEU A 22 3.67 -23.07 8.86
C LEU A 22 2.46 -22.14 8.93
N VAL A 23 2.69 -20.88 9.26
CA VAL A 23 1.68 -19.80 9.23
C VAL A 23 2.20 -18.70 8.31
N LEU A 24 1.43 -18.38 7.27
CA LEU A 24 1.71 -17.28 6.36
C LEU A 24 0.81 -16.09 6.72
N MET A 25 1.39 -14.92 6.89
CA MET A 25 0.66 -13.70 7.24
C MET A 25 0.90 -12.63 6.17
N SER A 26 -0.17 -11.98 5.73
CA SER A 26 -0.13 -10.87 4.77
C SER A 26 -1.27 -9.89 5.04
N ALA A 27 -1.03 -8.61 4.76
CA ALA A 27 -2.04 -7.55 4.88
C ALA A 27 -2.72 -7.26 3.53
N THR A 28 -1.97 -7.28 2.42
CA THR A 28 -2.45 -6.85 1.08
C THR A 28 -2.17 -7.87 -0.03
N GLY A 29 -1.82 -9.11 0.32
CA GLY A 29 -1.44 -10.15 -0.64
C GLY A 29 -2.61 -10.97 -1.21
N ASP A 30 -2.35 -11.61 -2.35
CA ASP A 30 -3.24 -12.62 -2.95
C ASP A 30 -3.20 -13.92 -2.13
N ASN A 31 -4.04 -13.97 -1.11
CA ASN A 31 -4.15 -15.10 -0.21
C ASN A 31 -4.63 -16.40 -0.91
N GLN A 32 -5.37 -16.29 -2.02
CA GLN A 32 -5.83 -17.46 -2.77
C GLN A 32 -4.67 -18.15 -3.47
N ARG A 33 -3.78 -17.37 -4.10
CA ARG A 33 -2.58 -17.93 -4.76
C ARG A 33 -1.68 -18.66 -3.77
N PHE A 34 -1.49 -18.12 -2.57
CA PHE A 34 -0.72 -18.81 -1.52
C PHE A 34 -1.42 -20.09 -1.04
N SER A 35 -2.74 -20.04 -0.83
CA SER A 35 -3.53 -21.21 -0.44
C SER A 35 -3.37 -22.36 -1.45
N GLN A 36 -3.58 -22.09 -2.73
CA GLN A 36 -3.42 -23.07 -3.81
C GLN A 36 -1.99 -23.63 -3.87
N TYR A 37 -0.98 -22.76 -3.72
CA TYR A 37 0.41 -23.19 -3.74
C TYR A 37 0.75 -24.16 -2.59
N PHE A 38 0.14 -24.00 -1.41
CA PHE A 38 0.32 -24.89 -0.26
C PHE A 38 -0.76 -25.99 -0.16
N GLY A 39 -1.46 -26.29 -1.26
CA GLY A 39 -2.42 -27.40 -1.34
C GLY A 39 -3.78 -27.05 -0.75
N ASP A 40 -4.35 -25.94 -1.18
CA ASP A 40 -5.65 -25.41 -0.75
C ASP A 40 -5.77 -25.25 0.77
N CYS A 41 -4.70 -24.73 1.39
CA CYS A 41 -4.65 -24.54 2.83
C CYS A 41 -5.68 -23.49 3.31
N PRO A 42 -6.20 -23.59 4.55
CA PRO A 42 -7.22 -22.68 5.03
C PRO A 42 -6.72 -21.23 5.07
N VAL A 43 -7.57 -20.31 4.61
CA VAL A 43 -7.32 -18.87 4.67
C VAL A 43 -8.15 -18.27 5.78
N VAL A 44 -7.49 -17.71 6.79
CA VAL A 44 -8.14 -16.99 7.89
C VAL A 44 -8.07 -15.50 7.58
N LYS A 45 -9.24 -14.88 7.34
CA LYS A 45 -9.35 -13.43 7.21
C LYS A 45 -9.66 -12.82 8.57
N VAL A 46 -8.73 -12.05 9.11
CA VAL A 46 -8.95 -11.28 10.33
C VAL A 46 -9.50 -9.91 9.90
N PRO A 47 -10.75 -9.55 10.26
CA PRO A 47 -11.23 -8.19 10.03
C PRO A 47 -10.43 -7.24 10.93
N GLY A 48 -9.77 -6.26 10.31
CA GLY A 48 -9.18 -5.14 11.00
C GLY A 48 -9.99 -3.89 10.69
N PHE A 49 -10.35 -3.14 11.72
CA PHE A 49 -10.86 -1.79 11.55
C PHE A 49 -9.74 -0.84 11.95
N MET A 50 -9.13 -0.20 10.96
CA MET A 50 -8.40 1.03 11.21
C MET A 50 -9.43 2.14 11.41
N TYR A 51 -9.05 3.21 12.12
CA TYR A 51 -9.85 4.44 12.10
C TYR A 51 -10.06 4.85 10.62
N PRO A 52 -11.27 5.22 10.19
CA PRO A 52 -11.54 5.49 8.79
C PRO A 52 -10.60 6.58 8.27
N VAL A 53 -9.88 6.27 7.20
CA VAL A 53 -8.99 7.20 6.50
C VAL A 53 -9.75 7.72 5.29
N LYS A 54 -9.89 9.04 5.18
CA LYS A 54 -10.47 9.67 3.99
C LYS A 54 -9.37 9.85 2.95
N GLU A 55 -9.59 9.30 1.77
CA GLU A 55 -8.69 9.42 0.63
C GLU A 55 -9.06 10.66 -0.19
N TYR A 56 -8.04 11.32 -0.72
CA TYR A 56 -8.15 12.44 -1.64
C TYR A 56 -7.22 12.17 -2.82
N TYR A 57 -7.72 12.38 -4.04
CA TYR A 57 -6.93 12.27 -5.26
C TYR A 57 -6.46 13.66 -5.71
N LEU A 58 -5.68 13.69 -6.79
CA LEU A 58 -5.02 14.92 -7.25
C LEU A 58 -6.03 16.03 -7.56
N GLU A 59 -7.15 15.67 -8.18
CA GLU A 59 -8.28 16.56 -8.48
C GLU A 59 -8.89 17.22 -7.23
N ASP A 60 -8.98 16.48 -6.12
CA ASP A 60 -9.48 17.00 -4.86
C ASP A 60 -8.47 17.99 -4.25
N ILE A 61 -7.18 17.63 -4.31
CA ILE A 61 -6.08 18.46 -3.80
C ILE A 61 -6.01 19.78 -4.56
N MET A 62 -6.08 19.75 -5.90
CA MET A 62 -6.08 20.96 -6.73
C MET A 62 -7.25 21.89 -6.37
N SER A 63 -8.41 21.31 -6.08
CA SER A 63 -9.60 22.05 -5.66
C SER A 63 -9.44 22.65 -4.25
N MET A 64 -8.84 21.91 -3.32
CA MET A 64 -8.56 22.39 -1.96
C MET A 64 -7.58 23.57 -1.96
N VAL A 65 -6.46 23.44 -2.67
CA VAL A 65 -5.39 24.46 -2.72
C VAL A 65 -5.80 25.70 -3.53
N GLY A 66 -6.95 25.65 -4.22
CA GLY A 66 -7.43 26.77 -5.03
C GLY A 66 -6.56 27.02 -6.29
N ARG A 67 -5.73 26.05 -6.68
CA ARG A 67 -4.93 26.11 -7.90
C ARG A 67 -5.75 25.57 -9.07
N HIS A 68 -6.39 26.45 -9.84
CA HIS A 68 -6.87 26.15 -11.19
C HIS A 68 -5.74 26.35 -12.22
N ARG A 69 -4.52 25.87 -11.92
CA ARG A 69 -3.49 25.84 -12.96
C ARG A 69 -3.79 24.65 -13.85
N HIS A 70 -3.80 24.90 -15.15
CA HIS A 70 -3.73 23.87 -16.18
C HIS A 70 -2.50 23.02 -15.86
N TYR A 71 -2.68 21.91 -15.14
CA TYR A 71 -1.60 20.97 -14.88
C TYR A 71 -1.34 20.27 -16.21
N GLU A 72 -0.53 20.91 -17.05
CA GLU A 72 -0.05 20.27 -18.27
C GLU A 72 0.81 19.10 -17.82
N ILE A 73 0.23 17.90 -17.89
CA ILE A 73 0.98 16.66 -17.84
C ILE A 73 1.94 16.76 -19.04
N LYS A 74 3.16 17.22 -18.80
CA LYS A 74 4.23 17.04 -19.74
C LYS A 74 4.46 15.53 -19.79
N GLN A 75 3.85 14.87 -20.77
CA GLN A 75 4.24 13.53 -21.19
C GLN A 75 5.66 13.64 -21.77
N SER A 76 6.65 13.79 -20.90
CA SER A 76 8.04 13.47 -21.19
C SER A 76 8.27 12.09 -20.60
N ASP A 77 8.52 11.12 -21.47
CA ASP A 77 8.58 9.68 -21.23
C ASP A 77 9.63 9.18 -20.21
N ASP A 78 10.17 9.99 -19.28
CA ASP A 78 11.20 9.45 -18.38
C ASP A 78 11.40 10.04 -16.97
N GLU A 79 10.51 10.89 -16.44
CA GLU A 79 10.58 11.20 -14.99
C GLU A 79 9.23 11.71 -14.45
N CYS A 80 8.70 11.01 -13.44
CA CYS A 80 7.59 11.54 -12.65
C CYS A 80 8.13 12.68 -11.79
N ILE A 81 8.06 13.91 -12.30
CA ILE A 81 8.51 15.09 -11.56
C ILE A 81 7.47 15.42 -10.49
N VAL A 82 7.91 15.44 -9.25
CA VAL A 82 7.10 15.84 -8.10
C VAL A 82 7.00 17.37 -8.05
N ASP A 83 5.78 17.91 -8.03
CA ASP A 83 5.54 19.34 -7.84
C ASP A 83 5.72 19.72 -6.35
N LEU A 84 6.91 20.18 -6.01
CA LEU A 84 7.25 20.61 -4.64
C LEU A 84 6.44 21.83 -4.17
N GLU A 85 5.98 22.70 -5.08
CA GLU A 85 5.11 23.82 -4.70
C GLU A 85 3.74 23.31 -4.28
N LEU A 86 3.18 22.36 -5.04
CA LEU A 86 1.89 21.76 -4.70
C LEU A 86 1.94 21.04 -3.36
N ILE A 87 3.02 20.32 -3.07
CA ILE A 87 3.23 19.66 -1.77
C ILE A 87 3.31 20.69 -0.65
N ALA A 88 4.10 21.76 -0.82
CA ALA A 88 4.24 22.80 0.19
C ALA A 88 2.90 23.48 0.50
N ASP A 89 2.14 23.85 -0.54
CA ASP A 89 0.82 24.45 -0.39
C ASP A 89 -0.16 23.52 0.31
N LEU A 90 -0.15 22.22 -0.02
CA LEU A 90 -0.99 21.22 0.63
C LEU A 90 -0.63 21.08 2.13
N ILE A 91 0.66 21.01 2.46
CA ILE A 91 1.12 20.94 3.86
C ILE A 91 0.64 22.16 4.64
N LEU A 92 0.82 23.37 4.09
CA LEU A 92 0.37 24.61 4.71
C LEU A 92 -1.16 24.65 4.90
N GLN A 93 -1.91 24.11 3.94
CA GLN A 93 -3.36 24.04 4.05
C GLN A 93 -3.83 23.05 5.12
N ILE A 94 -3.16 21.90 5.26
CA ILE A 94 -3.41 20.92 6.33
C ILE A 94 -3.03 21.52 7.69
N ASP A 95 -1.91 22.21 7.81
CA ASP A 95 -1.49 22.85 9.07
C ASP A 95 -2.48 23.94 9.51
N ALA A 96 -3.03 24.71 8.55
CA ALA A 96 -3.96 25.79 8.85
C ALA A 96 -5.40 25.33 9.19
N HIS A 97 -5.87 24.19 8.66
CA HIS A 97 -7.28 23.76 8.76
C HIS A 97 -7.50 22.35 9.29
N GLY A 98 -6.45 21.55 9.40
CA GLY A 98 -6.49 20.16 9.84
C GLY A 98 -6.58 20.03 11.36
N GLU A 99 -7.02 18.86 11.80
CA GLU A 99 -6.93 18.47 13.21
C GLU A 99 -5.48 18.19 13.60
N PRO A 100 -5.10 18.35 14.88
CA PRO A 100 -3.75 18.07 15.34
C PRO A 100 -3.28 16.64 15.02
N GLY A 101 -2.14 16.50 14.35
CA GLY A 101 -1.58 15.22 13.95
C GLY A 101 -0.22 15.36 13.26
N GLY A 102 0.48 14.24 13.08
CA GLY A 102 1.72 14.21 12.29
C GLY A 102 1.42 14.10 10.79
N ILE A 103 2.22 14.77 9.97
CA ILE A 103 2.20 14.63 8.51
C ILE A 103 3.34 13.70 8.10
N LEU A 104 3.03 12.68 7.28
CA LEU A 104 4.01 11.76 6.69
C LEU A 104 3.98 11.97 5.17
N CYS A 105 5.08 12.44 4.61
CA CYS A 105 5.28 12.68 3.17
C CYS A 105 6.24 11.65 2.57
#